data_AF-E7GNB2-F1
#
_entry.id   AF-E7GNB2-F1
#
_cell.length_a   1.000
_cell.length_b   1.000
_cell.length_c   1.000
_cell.angle_alpha   90.00
_cell.angle_beta   90.00
_cell.angle_gamma   90.00
#
_symmetry.space_group_name_H-M   'P 1'
#
loop_
_entity.id
_entity.type
_entity.pdbx_description
1 polymer ?
#
loop_
_entity_poly.entity_id
_entity_poly.type
_entity_poly.pdbx_seq_one_letter_code
_entity_poly.pdbx_strand_id
1 'polypeptide(L)'
;MNMAAVAQSVPGAIAINLSALAGYRCAGTAGVLISCLASILPPIVILSFISSWYTYFAANAVIAAVLKGMQAGAAALIVDLVIDMTNMIIKERSPFLTLMIPASFAAGFIFHINVAVILGICCIMCVFRLLAKEHLTSRQAAGKADL
;
A
#
# COMPACT_ATOMS: atom_id res chain seq x y z
N MET A 1 -9.49 -6.64 -18.75
CA MET A 1 -8.27 -7.22 -18.13
C MET A 1 -7.16 -6.19 -17.93
N ASN A 2 -6.78 -5.37 -18.92
CA ASN A 2 -5.70 -4.38 -18.72
C ASN A 2 -5.94 -3.35 -17.60
N MET A 3 -7.16 -2.84 -17.45
CA MET A 3 -7.46 -1.87 -16.37
C MET A 3 -7.25 -2.45 -14.97
N ALA A 4 -7.67 -3.71 -14.75
CA ALA A 4 -7.46 -4.38 -13.48
C ALA A 4 -5.99 -4.66 -13.22
N ALA A 5 -5.22 -5.10 -14.22
CA ALA A 5 -3.77 -5.29 -14.08
C ALA A 5 -3.05 -3.98 -13.70
N VAL A 6 -3.40 -2.86 -14.35
CA VAL A 6 -2.84 -1.54 -14.03
C VAL A 6 -3.25 -1.09 -12.62
N ALA A 7 -4.51 -1.26 -12.24
CA ALA A 7 -5.00 -0.90 -10.91
C ALA A 7 -4.45 -1.79 -9.78
N GLN A 8 -4.08 -3.04 -10.09
CA GLN A 8 -3.42 -3.98 -9.18
C GLN A 8 -1.91 -3.85 -9.12
N SER A 9 -1.30 -3.04 -9.98
CA SER A 9 0.16 -2.86 -9.99
C SER A 9 0.68 -2.23 -8.70
N VAL A 10 -0.20 -1.53 -7.98
CA VAL A 10 0.03 -1.10 -6.59
C VAL A 10 -0.88 -1.88 -5.65
N PRO A 11 -0.32 -2.46 -4.57
CA PRO A 11 -1.07 -3.10 -3.50
C PRO A 11 -2.01 -2.09 -2.82
N GLY A 12 -3.20 -2.54 -2.42
CA GLY A 12 -4.14 -1.70 -1.65
C GLY A 12 -5.60 -1.90 -2.06
N ALA A 13 -6.40 -0.86 -1.92
CA ALA A 13 -7.83 -0.89 -2.19
C ALA A 13 -8.12 -0.97 -3.70
N ILE A 14 -8.16 -2.19 -4.22
CA ILE A 14 -8.44 -2.54 -5.63
C ILE A 14 -9.59 -1.72 -6.21
N ALA A 15 -10.70 -1.63 -5.46
CA ALA A 15 -11.90 -0.92 -5.89
C ALA A 15 -11.67 0.59 -6.09
N ILE A 16 -10.86 1.22 -5.23
CA ILE A 16 -10.56 2.65 -5.32
C ILE A 16 -9.62 2.91 -6.52
N ASN A 17 -8.58 2.09 -6.68
CA ASN A 17 -7.65 2.21 -7.81
C ASN A 17 -8.36 1.99 -9.17
N LEU A 18 -9.28 1.03 -9.23
CA LEU A 18 -10.11 0.79 -10.41
C LEU A 18 -11.05 1.96 -10.70
N SER A 19 -11.69 2.52 -9.67
CA SER A 19 -12.57 3.69 -9.78
C SER A 19 -11.82 4.92 -10.30
N ALA A 20 -10.61 5.17 -9.78
CA ALA A 20 -9.75 6.25 -10.24
C ALA A 20 -9.34 6.08 -11.72
N LEU A 21 -8.97 4.85 -12.12
CA LEU A 21 -8.58 4.56 -13.51
C LEU A 21 -9.78 4.65 -14.47
N ALA A 22 -10.97 4.24 -14.03
CA ALA A 22 -12.21 4.43 -14.77
C ALA A 22 -12.53 5.92 -14.93
N GLY A 23 -12.41 6.71 -13.85
CA GLY A 23 -12.56 8.16 -13.88
C GLY A 23 -11.58 8.84 -14.85
N TYR A 24 -10.31 8.42 -14.84
CA TYR A 24 -9.30 8.90 -15.79
C TYR A 24 -9.70 8.69 -17.24
N ARG A 25 -10.31 7.54 -17.55
CA ARG A 25 -10.76 7.19 -18.90
C ARG A 25 -12.02 7.95 -19.33
N CYS A 26 -12.88 8.33 -18.39
CA CYS A 26 -14.11 9.07 -18.67
C CYS A 26 -13.86 10.58 -18.88
N ALA A 27 -13.11 11.23 -18.00
CA ALA A 27 -12.97 12.69 -17.99
C ALA A 27 -11.53 13.17 -17.70
N GLY A 28 -10.53 12.33 -17.98
CA GLY A 28 -9.13 12.66 -17.74
C GLY A 28 -8.83 12.93 -16.27
N THR A 29 -7.98 13.91 -15.99
CA THR A 29 -7.54 14.25 -14.64
C THR A 29 -8.69 14.69 -13.72
N ALA A 30 -9.69 15.42 -14.26
CA ALA A 30 -10.88 15.81 -13.50
C ALA A 30 -11.69 14.58 -13.05
N GLY A 31 -11.81 13.58 -13.93
CA GLY A 31 -12.48 12.32 -13.62
C GLY A 31 -11.81 11.54 -12.49
N VAL A 32 -10.47 11.55 -12.41
CA VAL A 32 -9.73 10.91 -11.30
C VAL A 32 -10.11 11.55 -9.96
N LEU A 33 -10.10 12.88 -9.89
CA LEU A 33 -10.40 13.61 -8.66
C LEU A 33 -11.82 13.33 -8.19
N ILE A 34 -12.80 13.41 -9.10
CA ILE A 34 -14.21 13.16 -8.79
C ILE A 34 -14.42 11.70 -8.36
N SER A 35 -13.86 10.72 -9.10
CA SER A 35 -13.99 9.30 -8.77
C SER A 35 -13.34 8.94 -7.44
N CYS A 36 -12.17 9.50 -7.12
CA CYS A 36 -11.52 9.30 -5.82
C CYS A 36 -12.37 9.84 -4.67
N LEU A 37 -12.85 11.09 -4.80
CA LEU A 37 -13.72 11.69 -3.79
C LEU A 37 -15.01 10.89 -3.61
N ALA A 38 -15.67 10.52 -4.71
CA ALA A 38 -16.88 9.71 -4.70
C ALA A 38 -16.68 8.30 -4.11
N SER A 39 -15.47 7.75 -4.17
CA SER A 39 -15.16 6.42 -3.61
C SER A 39 -14.87 6.47 -2.10
N ILE A 40 -14.34 7.59 -1.61
CA ILE A 40 -13.97 7.78 -0.19
C ILE A 40 -15.14 8.38 0.61
N LEU A 41 -16.02 9.14 -0.01
CA LEU A 41 -17.17 9.76 0.65
C LEU A 41 -18.09 8.74 1.35
N PRO A 42 -18.48 7.61 0.73
CA PRO A 42 -19.38 6.64 1.34
C PRO A 42 -18.88 6.10 2.69
N PRO A 43 -17.65 5.55 2.81
CA PRO A 43 -17.16 5.08 4.11
C PRO A 43 -17.04 6.22 5.13
N ILE A 44 -16.63 7.43 4.74
CA ILE A 44 -16.57 8.58 5.66
C ILE A 44 -17.95 8.92 6.21
N VAL A 45 -18.98 8.99 5.37
CA VAL A 45 -20.36 9.30 5.78
C VAL A 45 -20.89 8.23 6.73
N ILE A 46 -20.70 6.95 6.38
CA ILE A 46 -21.14 5.81 7.21
C ILE A 46 -20.43 5.84 8.58
N LEU A 47 -19.10 6.00 8.60
CA LEU A 47 -18.33 6.03 9.84
C LEU A 47 -18.68 7.24 10.71
N SER A 48 -18.88 8.41 10.11
CA SER A 48 -19.26 9.63 10.86
C SER A 48 -20.64 9.48 11.50
N PHE A 49 -21.59 8.88 10.77
CA PHE A 49 -22.91 8.56 11.30
C PHE A 49 -22.82 7.59 12.48
N ILE A 50 -22.12 6.46 12.32
CA ILE A 50 -21.95 5.47 13.39
C ILE A 50 -21.22 6.06 14.60
N SER A 51 -20.19 6.88 14.37
CA SER A 51 -19.41 7.53 15.42
C SER A 51 -20.26 8.42 16.32
N SER A 52 -21.33 9.03 15.80
CA SER A 52 -22.20 9.95 16.56
C SER A 52 -22.95 9.25 17.71
N TRP A 53 -23.20 7.94 17.60
CA TRP A 53 -23.88 7.13 18.63
C TRP A 53 -23.00 6.01 19.21
N TYR A 54 -21.69 6.03 18.93
CA TYR A 54 -20.78 4.95 19.31
C TYR A 54 -20.82 4.62 20.81
N THR A 55 -20.91 5.64 21.67
CA THR A 55 -20.94 5.47 23.13
C THR A 55 -22.18 4.72 23.62
N TYR A 56 -23.34 4.97 22.99
CA TYR A 56 -24.58 4.25 23.30
C TYR A 56 -24.54 2.81 22.80
N PHE A 57 -23.94 2.57 21.63
CA PHE A 57 -23.75 1.22 21.09
C PHE A 57 -22.74 0.41 21.91
N ALA A 58 -21.64 1.01 22.35
CA ALA A 58 -20.60 0.35 23.12
C ALA A 58 -21.00 0.06 24.58
N ALA A 59 -22.05 0.72 25.10
CA ALA A 59 -22.57 0.44 26.44
C ALA A 59 -23.24 -0.95 26.54
N ASN A 60 -23.69 -1.53 25.41
CA ASN A 60 -24.26 -2.86 25.39
C ASN A 60 -23.16 -3.92 25.20
N ALA A 61 -23.08 -4.89 26.13
CA ALA A 61 -22.05 -5.92 26.13
C ALA A 61 -22.02 -6.75 24.83
N VAL A 62 -23.17 -7.01 24.21
CA VAL A 62 -23.25 -7.78 22.96
C VAL A 62 -22.64 -6.99 21.80
N ILE A 63 -22.98 -5.70 21.69
CA ILE A 63 -22.47 -4.85 20.62
C ILE A 63 -20.97 -4.58 20.81
N ALA A 64 -20.52 -4.38 22.06
CA ALA A 64 -19.10 -4.25 22.38
C ALA A 64 -18.31 -5.51 21.97
N ALA A 65 -18.87 -6.71 22.17
CA ALA A 65 -18.25 -7.96 21.72
C ALA A 65 -18.16 -8.04 20.18
N VAL A 66 -19.21 -7.64 19.46
CA VAL A 66 -19.21 -7.58 17.99
C VAL A 66 -18.16 -6.58 17.49
N LEU A 67 -18.05 -5.40 18.10
CA LEU A 67 -17.05 -4.39 17.74
C LEU A 67 -15.61 -4.91 17.95
N LYS A 68 -15.36 -5.64 19.05
CA LYS A 68 -14.08 -6.33 19.26
C LYS A 68 -13.81 -7.39 18.20
N GLY A 69 -14.83 -8.16 17.79
CA GLY A 69 -14.74 -9.10 16.69
C GLY A 69 -14.36 -8.45 15.35
N MET A 70 -14.95 -7.29 15.05
CA MET A 70 -14.60 -6.51 13.86
C MET A 70 -13.16 -5.99 13.90
N GLN A 71 -12.67 -5.53 15.06
CA GLN A 71 -11.27 -5.15 15.23
C GLN A 71 -10.31 -6.32 14.98
N ALA A 72 -10.64 -7.52 15.47
CA ALA A 72 -9.88 -8.73 15.18
C ALA A 72 -9.88 -9.08 13.69
N GLY A 73 -11.03 -8.93 13.01
CA GLY A 73 -11.14 -9.09 11.56
C GLY A 73 -10.27 -8.10 10.78
N ALA A 74 -10.27 -6.82 11.18
CA ALA A 74 -9.40 -5.82 10.58
C ALA A 74 -7.91 -6.15 10.79
N ALA A 75 -7.52 -6.62 11.97
CA ALA A 75 -6.15 -7.07 12.23
C ALA A 75 -5.76 -8.26 11.33
N ALA A 76 -6.66 -9.24 11.15
CA ALA A 76 -6.43 -10.37 10.25
C ALA A 76 -6.23 -9.92 8.79
N LEU A 77 -7.06 -8.98 8.30
CA LEU A 77 -6.91 -8.41 6.94
C LEU A 77 -5.59 -7.65 6.77
N ILE A 78 -5.14 -6.94 7.80
CA ILE A 78 -3.83 -6.26 7.76
C ILE A 78 -2.71 -7.28 7.66
N VAL A 79 -2.75 -8.35 8.46
CA VAL A 79 -1.75 -9.43 8.41
C VAL A 79 -1.73 -10.11 7.04
N ASP A 80 -2.89 -10.44 6.50
CA ASP A 80 -3.04 -11.06 5.18
C ASP A 80 -2.42 -10.17 4.08
N LEU A 81 -2.74 -8.87 4.10
CA LEU A 81 -2.17 -7.89 3.18
C LEU A 81 -0.63 -7.80 3.29
N VAL A 82 -0.08 -7.82 4.51
CA VAL A 82 1.37 -7.77 4.74
C VAL A 82 2.05 -9.04 4.23
N ILE A 83 1.43 -10.21 4.42
CA ILE A 83 1.93 -11.50 3.92
C ILE A 83 1.94 -11.48 2.40
N ASP A 84 0.85 -11.07 1.75
CA ASP A 84 0.75 -10.96 0.30
C ASP A 84 1.81 -10.03 -0.28
N MET A 85 1.98 -8.86 0.33
CA MET A 85 3.01 -7.89 -0.02
C MET A 85 4.43 -8.46 0.09
N THR A 86 4.70 -9.19 1.17
CA THR A 86 6.00 -9.81 1.43
C THR A 86 6.29 -10.92 0.43
N ASN A 87 5.29 -11.75 0.12
CA ASN A 87 5.40 -12.83 -0.86
C ASN A 87 5.68 -12.30 -2.28
N MET A 88 5.06 -11.18 -2.65
CA MET A 88 5.36 -10.49 -3.92
C MET A 88 6.84 -10.08 -4.00
N ILE A 89 7.41 -9.52 -2.92
CA ILE A 89 8.82 -9.10 -2.86
C ILE A 89 9.77 -10.31 -2.87
N ILE A 90 9.46 -11.38 -2.12
CA ILE A 90 10.29 -12.59 -2.08
C ILE A 90 10.38 -13.25 -3.47
N LYS A 91 9.29 -13.22 -4.24
CA LYS A 91 9.24 -13.75 -5.62
C LYS A 91 10.15 -12.99 -6.58
N GLU A 92 10.48 -11.74 -6.29
CA GLU A 92 11.41 -10.92 -7.08
C GLU A 92 12.89 -11.37 -6.95
N ARG A 93 13.19 -12.31 -6.03
CA ARG A 93 14.50 -12.96 -5.83
C ARG A 93 15.67 -11.99 -5.57
N SER A 94 15.38 -10.77 -5.11
CA SER A 94 16.39 -9.78 -4.78
C SER A 94 16.69 -9.79 -3.27
N PRO A 95 17.85 -10.31 -2.82
CA PRO A 95 18.12 -10.51 -1.39
C PRO A 95 18.16 -9.19 -0.60
N PHE A 96 18.48 -8.08 -1.27
CA PHE A 96 18.48 -6.74 -0.67
C PHE A 96 17.07 -6.26 -0.31
N LEU A 97 16.09 -6.48 -1.18
CA LEU A 97 14.72 -6.03 -0.98
C LEU A 97 14.03 -6.87 0.08
N THR A 98 14.29 -8.18 0.10
CA THR A 98 13.84 -9.08 1.18
C THR A 98 14.44 -8.69 2.54
N LEU A 99 15.71 -8.25 2.60
CA LEU A 99 16.36 -7.83 3.86
C LEU A 99 15.85 -6.46 4.38
N MET A 100 15.38 -5.58 3.50
CA MET A 100 14.82 -4.28 3.89
C MET A 100 13.53 -4.41 4.71
N ILE A 101 12.74 -5.47 4.49
CA ILE A 101 11.48 -5.69 5.21
C ILE A 101 11.71 -5.83 6.73
N PRO A 102 12.50 -6.81 7.23
CA PRO A 102 12.78 -6.92 8.66
C PRO A 102 13.61 -5.75 9.20
N ALA A 103 14.49 -5.15 8.38
CA ALA A 103 15.29 -3.99 8.81
C ALA A 103 14.42 -2.76 9.10
N SER A 104 13.44 -2.47 8.23
CA SER A 104 12.50 -1.36 8.43
C SER A 104 11.56 -1.61 9.62
N PHE A 105 11.10 -2.85 9.80
CA PHE A 105 10.30 -3.24 10.96
C PHE A 105 11.08 -3.08 12.27
N ALA A 106 12.34 -3.54 12.32
CA ALA A 106 13.20 -3.40 13.49
C ALA A 106 13.50 -1.92 13.80
N ALA A 107 13.76 -1.09 12.78
CA ALA A 107 13.99 0.33 12.93
C ALA A 107 12.75 1.07 13.50
N GLY A 108 11.55 0.70 13.06
CA GLY A 108 10.31 1.28 13.58
C GLY A 108 9.95 0.80 14.97
N PHE A 109 10.10 -0.50 15.25
CA PHE A 109 9.66 -1.14 16.49
C PHE A 109 10.64 -0.92 17.66
N ILE A 110 11.95 -1.00 17.41
CA ILE A 110 12.98 -0.94 18.47
C ILE A 110 13.44 0.50 18.72
N PHE A 111 13.63 1.28 17.65
CA PHE A 111 14.22 2.62 17.76
C PHE A 111 13.18 3.74 17.81
N HIS A 112 11.87 3.43 17.69
CA HIS A 112 10.77 4.40 17.66
C HIS A 112 11.03 5.59 16.71
N ILE A 113 11.78 5.35 15.63
CA ILE A 113 12.09 6.37 14.64
C ILE A 113 10.81 6.74 13.89
N ASN A 114 10.64 8.02 13.58
CA ASN A 114 9.51 8.48 12.79
C ASN A 114 9.41 7.70 11.47
N VAL A 115 8.24 7.10 11.21
CA VAL A 115 7.95 6.32 10.01
C VAL A 115 8.24 7.11 8.74
N ALA A 116 8.02 8.43 8.74
CA ALA A 116 8.34 9.29 7.60
C ALA A 116 9.84 9.26 7.22
N VAL A 117 10.73 9.19 8.22
CA VAL A 117 12.18 9.11 8.00
C VAL A 117 12.58 7.74 7.46
N ILE A 118 11.99 6.67 8.00
CA ILE A 118 12.20 5.30 7.53
C ILE A 118 11.81 5.19 6.05
N LEU A 119 10.62 5.69 5.69
CA LEU A 119 10.17 5.72 4.30
C LEU A 119 11.11 6.52 3.40
N GLY A 120 11.56 7.69 3.86
CA GLY A 120 12.52 8.52 3.13
C GLY A 120 13.83 7.77 2.81
N ILE A 121 14.44 7.13 3.81
CA ILE A 121 15.67 6.36 3.63
C ILE A 121 15.45 5.16 2.70
N CYS A 122 14.35 4.42 2.88
CA CYS A 122 14.00 3.31 2.00
C CYS A 122 13.86 3.75 0.54
N CYS A 123 13.17 4.86 0.28
CA CYS A 123 13.05 5.41 -1.07
C CYS A 123 14.41 5.81 -1.66
N ILE A 124 15.24 6.51 -0.90
CA ILE A 124 16.59 6.91 -1.35
C ILE A 124 17.44 5.68 -1.67
N MET A 125 17.46 4.67 -0.80
CA MET A 125 18.20 3.42 -1.02
C MET A 125 17.71 2.67 -2.26
N CYS A 126 16.38 2.61 -2.47
CA CYS A 126 15.79 1.99 -3.66
C CYS A 126 16.17 2.73 -4.95
N VAL A 127 16.09 4.06 -4.97
CA VAL A 127 16.47 4.87 -6.14
C VAL A 127 17.96 4.73 -6.44
N PHE A 128 18.82 4.79 -5.42
CA PHE A 128 20.26 4.62 -5.59
C PHE A 128 20.61 3.23 -6.18
N ARG A 129 19.94 2.18 -5.70
CA ARG A 129 20.07 0.82 -6.27
C ARG A 129 19.63 0.75 -7.72
N LEU A 130 18.53 1.40 -8.06
CA LEU A 130 18.00 1.39 -9.42
C LEU A 130 19.00 2.05 -10.38
N LEU A 131 19.51 3.23 -10.02
CA LEU A 131 20.52 3.94 -10.81
C LEU A 131 21.83 3.13 -10.91
N ALA A 132 22.33 2.58 -9.82
CA ALA A 132 23.55 1.76 -9.85
C ALA A 132 23.39 0.54 -10.76
N LYS A 133 22.23 -0.13 -10.71
CA LYS A 133 21.93 -1.28 -11.58
C LYS A 133 21.80 -0.87 -13.05
N GLU A 134 21.18 0.28 -13.31
CA GLU A 134 21.03 0.85 -14.65
C GLU A 134 22.41 1.15 -15.27
N HIS A 135 23.30 1.81 -14.51
CA HIS A 135 24.68 2.10 -14.94
C HIS A 135 25.52 0.84 -15.21
N LEU A 136 25.42 -0.22 -14.41
CA LEU A 136 26.12 -1.49 -14.71
C LEU A 136 25.58 -2.17 -15.98
N THR A 137 24.27 -2.10 -16.19
CA THR A 137 23.60 -2.70 -17.37
C THR A 137 23.97 -1.94 -18.65
N SER A 138 24.02 -0.60 -18.61
CA SER A 138 24.47 0.23 -19.74
C SER A 138 25.94 -0.03 -20.12
N ARG A 139 26.82 -0.30 -19.14
CA ARG A 139 28.23 -0.65 -19.40
C ARG A 139 28.39 -2.04 -20.02
N GLN A 140 27.57 -3.01 -19.63
CA GLN A 140 27.56 -4.34 -20.26
C GLN A 140 26.99 -4.33 -21.68
N ALA A 141 26.02 -3.46 -21.97
CA ALA A 141 25.48 -3.28 -23.32
C ALA A 141 26.50 -2.61 -24.26
N ALA A 142 27.24 -1.60 -23.79
CA ALA A 142 28.29 -0.94 -24.57
C ALA A 142 29.46 -1.88 -24.89
N GLY A 143 29.97 -2.65 -23.91
CA GLY A 143 31.08 -3.59 -24.13
C GLY A 143 30.77 -4.79 -25.02
N LYS A 144 29.52 -5.00 -25.43
CA LYS A 144 29.10 -6.05 -26.37
C LYS A 144 28.89 -5.55 -27.80
N ALA A 145 28.90 -4.23 -28.02
CA ALA A 145 28.85 -3.62 -29.35
C ALA A 145 30.26 -3.41 -29.96
N ASP A 146 31.30 -3.48 -29.13
CA ASP A 146 32.71 -3.31 -29.51
C ASP A 146 33.45 -4.65 -29.78
N LEU A 147 32.73 -5.79 -29.75
CA LEU A 147 33.21 -7.15 -30.08
C LEU A 147 32.44 -7.70 -31.28
#